data_AF-E6LSL7-F1
#
_entry.id   AF-E6LSL7-F1
#
_cell.length_a   1.000
_cell.length_b   1.000
_cell.length_c   1.000
_cell.angle_alpha   90.00
_cell.angle_beta   90.00
_cell.angle_gamma   90.00
#
_symmetry.space_group_name_H-M   'P 1'
#
loop_
_entity.id
_entity.type
_entity.pdbx_description
1 polymer ?
#
loop_
_entity_poly.entity_id
_entity_poly.type
_entity_poly.pdbx_seq_one_letter_code
_entity_poly.pdbx_strand_id
1 'polypeptide(L)'
;MRVNKDYVAGDTVIKHVDELLMLMTAMTRDYRFEKTINEVKGKEHVTMCEVLDRVEARGIEKGIAKGREEGIKEGIREGIKEGIKEGTVNVLISLVKDGILSIADAAKRANMSEESFIQYIK
;
A
#
# COMPACT_ATOMS: atom_id res chain seq x y z
N MET A 1 -37.33 -7.54 -22.56
CA MET A 1 -35.91 -7.97 -22.51
C MET A 1 -35.05 -6.83 -23.06
N ARG A 2 -33.83 -6.59 -22.57
CA ARG A 2 -32.97 -5.49 -23.11
C ARG A 2 -32.65 -5.76 -24.58
N VAL A 3 -32.78 -4.72 -25.40
CA VAL A 3 -32.54 -4.79 -26.86
C VAL A 3 -31.08 -4.46 -27.20
N ASN A 4 -30.42 -3.66 -26.36
CA ASN A 4 -29.02 -3.26 -26.51
C ASN A 4 -28.12 -4.02 -25.53
N LYS A 5 -26.92 -4.42 -25.98
CA LYS A 5 -25.93 -5.12 -25.15
C LYS A 5 -25.23 -4.19 -24.16
N ASP A 6 -25.03 -2.93 -24.56
CA ASP A 6 -24.33 -1.95 -23.75
C ASP A 6 -25.32 -1.13 -22.91
N TYR A 7 -25.05 -1.06 -21.61
CA TYR A 7 -25.80 -0.20 -20.70
C TYR A 7 -25.28 1.23 -20.83
N VAL A 8 -26.12 2.13 -21.34
CA VAL A 8 -25.89 3.57 -21.24
C VAL A 8 -26.55 4.04 -19.95
N ALA A 9 -25.73 4.44 -18.98
CA ALA A 9 -26.23 5.01 -17.74
C ALA A 9 -26.83 6.40 -18.03
N GLY A 10 -28.07 6.61 -17.60
CA GLY A 10 -28.70 7.93 -17.66
C GLY A 10 -28.61 8.64 -16.31
N ASP A 11 -28.83 9.95 -16.31
CA ASP A 11 -28.82 10.81 -15.11
C ASP A 11 -30.10 10.68 -14.27
N THR A 12 -30.68 9.47 -14.24
CA THR A 12 -31.91 9.20 -13.53
C THR A 12 -31.67 9.30 -12.03
N VAL A 13 -32.31 10.27 -11.41
CA VAL A 13 -32.35 10.43 -9.96
C VAL A 13 -33.12 9.28 -9.31
N ILE A 14 -32.50 8.66 -8.32
CA ILE A 14 -33.09 7.59 -7.51
C ILE A 14 -33.95 8.25 -6.43
N LYS A 15 -35.27 8.02 -6.48
CA LYS A 15 -36.22 8.61 -5.50
C LYS A 15 -36.04 8.07 -4.08
N HIS A 16 -35.72 6.78 -3.97
CA HIS A 16 -35.66 6.01 -2.73
C HIS A 16 -34.30 5.33 -2.64
N VAL A 17 -33.23 6.13 -2.52
CA VAL A 17 -31.85 5.64 -2.62
C VAL A 17 -31.50 4.74 -1.44
N ASP A 18 -31.95 5.07 -0.23
CA ASP A 18 -31.69 4.29 0.97
C ASP A 18 -32.34 2.90 0.87
N GLU A 19 -33.61 2.84 0.46
CA GLU A 19 -34.35 1.59 0.30
C GLU A 19 -33.76 0.72 -0.81
N LEU A 20 -33.35 1.33 -1.93
CA LEU A 20 -32.69 0.61 -3.02
C LEU A 20 -31.36 -0.01 -2.56
N LEU A 21 -30.51 0.76 -1.89
CA LEU A 21 -29.21 0.27 -1.41
C LEU A 21 -29.37 -0.76 -0.28
N MET A 22 -30.38 -0.61 0.57
CA MET A 22 -30.72 -1.59 1.60
C MET A 22 -31.19 -2.91 0.98
N LEU A 23 -32.04 -2.85 -0.04
CA LEU A 23 -32.46 -4.03 -0.81
C LEU A 23 -31.26 -4.71 -1.47
N MET A 24 -30.38 -3.95 -2.13
CA MET A 24 -29.15 -4.49 -2.74
C MET A 24 -28.26 -5.17 -1.69
N THR A 25 -28.08 -4.57 -0.53
CA THR A 25 -27.33 -5.18 0.59
C THR A 25 -27.94 -6.53 0.98
N ALA A 26 -29.25 -6.61 1.16
CA ALA A 26 -29.92 -7.85 1.54
C ALA A 26 -29.85 -8.93 0.45
N MET A 27 -30.05 -8.56 -0.81
CA MET A 27 -30.07 -9.50 -1.93
C MET A 27 -28.69 -10.03 -2.30
N THR A 28 -27.66 -9.17 -2.24
CA THR A 28 -26.30 -9.50 -2.68
C THR A 28 -25.39 -9.92 -1.54
N ARG A 29 -25.77 -9.64 -0.29
CA ARG A 29 -24.91 -9.74 0.90
C ARG A 29 -23.64 -8.89 0.80
N ASP A 30 -23.67 -7.84 -0.02
CA ASP A 30 -22.57 -6.91 -0.20
C ASP A 30 -22.76 -5.67 0.68
N TYR A 31 -22.06 -5.68 1.82
CA TYR A 31 -22.09 -4.59 2.81
C TYR A 31 -21.47 -3.27 2.30
N ARG A 32 -20.91 -3.22 1.08
CA ARG A 32 -20.45 -1.95 0.49
C ARG A 32 -21.60 -0.97 0.27
N PHE A 33 -22.80 -1.47 -0.03
CA PHE A 33 -23.99 -0.65 -0.24
C PHE A 33 -24.47 0.02 1.05
N GLU A 34 -24.44 -0.69 2.18
CA GLU A 34 -24.75 -0.13 3.51
C GLU A 34 -23.85 1.06 3.87
N LYS A 35 -22.55 0.96 3.56
CA LYS A 35 -21.61 2.07 3.75
C LYS A 35 -21.96 3.27 2.88
N THR A 36 -22.37 3.01 1.64
CA THR A 36 -22.76 4.08 0.70
C THR A 36 -24.05 4.78 1.14
N ILE A 37 -25.00 4.11 1.80
CA ILE A 37 -26.19 4.75 2.40
C ILE A 37 -25.76 5.90 3.33
N ASN A 38 -24.80 5.66 4.22
CA ASN A 38 -24.31 6.70 5.13
C ASN A 38 -23.63 7.88 4.40
N GLU A 39 -23.05 7.66 3.23
CA GLU A 39 -22.37 8.67 2.42
C GLU A 39 -23.33 9.52 1.56
N VAL A 40 -24.52 8.97 1.26
CA VAL A 40 -25.56 9.66 0.46
C VAL A 40 -26.73 10.16 1.29
N LYS A 41 -26.77 9.84 2.58
CA LYS A 41 -27.82 10.26 3.50
C LYS A 41 -27.97 11.78 3.49
N GLY A 42 -29.19 12.25 3.24
CA GLY A 42 -29.53 13.67 3.19
C GLY A 42 -29.09 14.41 1.92
N LYS A 43 -28.55 13.71 0.91
CA LYS A 43 -28.31 14.28 -0.41
C LYS A 43 -29.57 14.18 -1.27
N GLU A 44 -29.92 15.30 -1.89
CA GLU A 44 -30.93 15.32 -2.95
C GLU A 44 -30.27 14.92 -4.28
N HIS A 45 -31.05 14.39 -5.22
CA HIS A 45 -30.60 14.10 -6.59
C HIS A 45 -29.52 13.02 -6.77
N VAL A 46 -29.49 11.98 -5.94
CA VAL A 46 -28.51 10.89 -6.07
C VAL A 46 -28.83 9.99 -7.27
N THR A 47 -27.84 9.77 -8.15
CA THR A 47 -27.92 8.85 -9.29
C THR A 47 -27.17 7.54 -9.03
N MET A 48 -27.38 6.53 -9.88
CA MET A 48 -26.61 5.28 -9.76
C MET A 48 -25.12 5.47 -10.09
N CYS A 49 -24.78 6.35 -11.04
CA CYS A 49 -23.38 6.68 -11.34
C CYS A 49 -22.69 7.23 -10.11
N GLU A 50 -23.31 8.19 -9.44
CA GLU A 50 -22.81 8.76 -8.19
C GLU A 50 -22.59 7.73 -7.07
N VAL A 51 -23.47 6.72 -6.97
CA VAL A 51 -23.31 5.62 -6.01
C VAL A 51 -22.07 4.80 -6.37
N LEU A 52 -21.89 4.46 -7.65
CA LEU A 52 -20.75 3.67 -8.12
C LEU A 52 -19.43 4.43 -7.97
N ASP A 53 -19.39 5.71 -8.34
CA ASP A 53 -18.19 6.56 -8.21
C ASP A 53 -17.71 6.61 -6.76
N ARG A 54 -18.63 6.68 -5.79
CA ARG A 54 -18.29 6.64 -4.35
C ARG A 54 -17.73 5.29 -3.94
N VAL A 55 -18.32 4.20 -4.42
CA VAL A 55 -17.83 2.85 -4.16
C VAL A 55 -16.42 2.66 -4.74
N GLU A 56 -16.19 3.14 -5.96
CA GLU A 56 -14.91 3.08 -6.66
C GLU A 56 -13.85 3.94 -5.99
N ALA A 57 -14.16 5.22 -5.69
CA ALA A 57 -13.26 6.14 -5.01
C ALA A 57 -12.78 5.58 -3.67
N ARG A 58 -13.69 5.01 -2.88
CA ARG A 58 -13.37 4.32 -1.61
C ARG A 58 -12.50 3.08 -1.82
N GLY A 59 -12.71 2.36 -2.92
CA GLY A 59 -11.86 1.24 -3.32
C GLY A 59 -10.42 1.68 -3.62
N ILE A 60 -10.29 2.74 -4.42
CA ILE A 60 -9.00 3.36 -4.77
C ILE A 60 -8.29 3.87 -3.52
N GLU A 61 -8.98 4.60 -2.66
CA GLU A 61 -8.42 5.15 -1.42
C GLU A 61 -7.88 4.04 -0.51
N LYS A 62 -8.64 2.96 -0.31
CA LYS A 62 -8.16 1.78 0.43
C LYS A 62 -6.95 1.12 -0.21
N GLY A 63 -6.94 1.02 -1.53
CA GLY A 63 -5.81 0.47 -2.29
C GLY A 63 -4.55 1.28 -2.07
N ILE A 64 -4.64 2.62 -2.20
CA ILE A 64 -3.53 3.54 -1.96
C ILE A 64 -3.05 3.47 -0.51
N ALA A 65 -3.97 3.51 0.46
CA ALA A 65 -3.65 3.46 1.87
C ALA A 65 -2.87 2.17 2.22
N LYS A 66 -3.38 1.02 1.76
CA LYS A 66 -2.73 -0.27 1.96
C LYS A 66 -1.36 -0.34 1.28
N GLY A 67 -1.27 0.08 0.02
CA GLY A 67 -0.01 0.08 -0.71
C GLY A 67 1.06 0.97 -0.06
N ARG A 68 0.66 2.14 0.48
CA ARG A 68 1.57 3.03 1.22
C ARG A 68 2.03 2.41 2.53
N GLU A 69 1.12 1.79 3.30
CA GLU A 69 1.46 1.11 4.55
C GLU A 69 2.45 -0.03 4.32
N GLU A 70 2.18 -0.89 3.33
CA GLU A 70 3.05 -2.00 2.96
C GLU A 70 4.42 -1.50 2.49
N GLY A 71 4.44 -0.49 1.61
CA GLY A 71 5.68 0.09 1.09
C GLY A 71 6.56 0.74 2.18
N ILE A 72 5.95 1.46 3.14
CA ILE A 72 6.69 2.05 4.26
C ILE A 72 7.29 0.94 5.14
N LYS A 73 6.49 -0.09 5.46
CA LYS A 73 6.94 -1.19 6.32
C LYS A 73 8.10 -1.97 5.69
N GLU A 74 8.03 -2.23 4.39
CA GLU A 74 9.09 -2.90 3.66
C GLU A 74 10.35 -2.01 3.55
N GLY A 75 10.18 -0.74 3.19
CA GLY A 75 11.27 0.22 3.10
C GLY A 75 12.02 0.40 4.43
N ILE A 76 11.32 0.50 5.55
CA ILE A 76 11.94 0.57 6.89
C ILE A 76 12.71 -0.71 7.19
N ARG A 77 12.14 -1.88 6.88
CA ARG A 77 12.79 -3.17 7.15
C ARG A 77 14.10 -3.33 6.39
N GLU A 78 14.08 -3.08 5.07
CA GLU A 78 15.30 -3.19 4.26
C GLU A 78 16.30 -2.10 4.64
N GLY A 79 15.85 -0.86 4.90
CA GLY A 79 16.72 0.23 5.35
C GLY A 79 17.42 -0.07 6.68
N ILE A 80 16.74 -0.64 7.67
CA ILE A 80 17.37 -1.06 8.94
C ILE A 80 18.40 -2.16 8.70
N LYS A 81 18.07 -3.16 7.87
CA LYS A 81 18.96 -4.28 7.59
C LYS A 81 20.22 -3.84 6.83
N GLU A 82 20.10 -2.93 5.88
CA GLU A 82 21.22 -2.32 5.18
C GLU A 82 22.06 -1.45 6.12
N GLY A 83 21.42 -0.57 6.90
CA GLY A 83 22.11 0.27 7.88
C GLY A 83 22.88 -0.51 8.95
N ILE A 84 22.35 -1.65 9.43
CA ILE A 84 23.08 -2.54 10.34
C ILE A 84 24.32 -3.14 9.67
N LYS A 85 24.21 -3.57 8.41
CA LYS A 85 25.34 -4.12 7.65
C LYS A 85 26.42 -3.05 7.45
N GLU A 86 26.04 -1.87 6.98
CA GLU A 86 26.96 -0.74 6.78
C GLU A 86 27.62 -0.33 8.10
N GLY A 87 26.85 -0.21 9.19
CA GLY A 87 27.37 0.09 10.52
C GLY A 87 28.37 -0.96 11.00
N THR A 88 28.08 -2.25 10.77
CA THR A 88 29.00 -3.36 11.10
C THR A 88 30.30 -3.24 10.32
N VAL A 89 30.22 -2.96 9.02
CA VAL A 89 31.39 -2.76 8.15
C VAL A 89 32.22 -1.55 8.63
N ASN A 90 31.58 -0.43 8.97
CA ASN A 90 32.27 0.77 9.47
C ASN A 90 33.02 0.53 10.79
N VAL A 91 32.43 -0.25 11.70
CA VAL A 91 33.11 -0.67 12.94
C VAL A 91 34.32 -1.54 12.62
N LEU A 92 34.17 -2.51 11.72
CA LEU A 92 35.28 -3.39 11.31
C LEU A 92 36.43 -2.60 10.65
N ILE A 93 36.11 -1.59 9.84
CA ILE A 93 37.12 -0.70 9.24
C ILE A 93 37.87 0.06 10.32
N SER A 94 37.16 0.59 11.32
CA SER A 94 37.78 1.32 12.43
C SER A 94 38.75 0.42 13.20
N LEU A 95 38.34 -0.81 13.52
CA LEU A 95 39.20 -1.80 14.20
C LEU A 95 40.44 -2.20 13.39
N VAL A 96 40.33 -2.23 12.05
CA VAL A 96 41.49 -2.46 11.16
C VAL A 96 42.42 -1.25 11.17
N LYS A 97 41.88 -0.02 11.11
CA LYS A 97 42.67 1.23 11.16
C LYS A 97 43.40 1.38 12.50
N ASP A 98 42.79 0.93 13.58
CA ASP A 98 43.40 0.90 14.92
C ASP A 98 44.46 -0.21 15.08
N GLY A 99 44.64 -1.07 14.08
CA GLY A 99 45.57 -2.20 14.10
C GLY A 99 45.13 -3.35 15.01
N ILE A 100 43.89 -3.34 15.50
CA ILE A 100 43.33 -4.38 16.38
C ILE A 100 42.96 -5.63 15.58
N LEU A 101 42.48 -5.45 14.34
CA LEU A 101 42.03 -6.54 13.48
C LEU A 101 42.80 -6.59 12.16
N SER A 102 43.02 -7.79 11.63
CA SER A 102 43.55 -7.96 10.27
C SER A 102 42.47 -7.71 9.21
N ILE A 103 42.87 -7.31 8.01
CA ILE A 103 41.96 -7.14 6.85
C ILE A 103 41.22 -8.46 6.55
N ALA A 104 41.93 -9.58 6.62
CA ALA A 104 41.36 -10.92 6.38
C ALA A 104 40.25 -11.26 7.39
N ASP A 105 40.46 -10.99 8.67
CA ASP A 105 39.47 -11.25 9.73
C ASP A 105 38.28 -10.30 9.65
N ALA A 106 38.53 -9.04 9.28
CA ALA A 106 37.49 -8.05 9.08
C ALA A 106 36.57 -8.42 7.91
N ALA A 107 37.16 -8.77 6.76
CA ALA A 107 36.42 -9.17 5.56
C ALA A 107 35.56 -10.42 5.81
N LYS A 108 36.12 -11.44 6.49
CA LYS A 108 35.36 -12.64 6.90
C LYS A 108 34.18 -12.30 7.80
N ARG A 109 34.36 -11.43 8.80
CA ARG A 109 33.28 -10.99 9.71
C ARG A 109 32.22 -10.14 9.02
N ALA A 110 32.62 -9.37 8.02
CA ALA A 110 31.74 -8.60 7.14
C ALA A 110 31.03 -9.47 6.08
N ASN A 111 31.36 -10.77 6.01
CA ASN A 111 30.86 -11.73 5.03
C ASN A 111 31.10 -11.27 3.57
N MET A 112 32.31 -10.81 3.29
CA MET A 112 32.76 -10.38 1.95
C MET A 112 34.23 -10.76 1.70
N SER A 113 34.72 -10.56 0.47
CA SER A 113 36.13 -10.77 0.14
C SER A 113 37.02 -9.65 0.68
N GLU A 114 38.30 -9.95 0.89
CA GLU A 114 39.30 -8.94 1.28
C GLU A 114 39.38 -7.81 0.27
N GLU A 115 39.33 -8.13 -1.03
CA GLU A 115 39.32 -7.16 -2.12
C GLU A 115 38.15 -6.18 -2.02
N SER A 116 36.94 -6.70 -1.74
CA SER A 116 35.75 -5.88 -1.55
C SER A 116 35.86 -5.02 -0.30
N PHE A 117 36.38 -5.58 0.80
CA PHE A 117 36.57 -4.85 2.05
C PHE A 117 37.61 -3.73 1.91
N ILE A 118 38.71 -3.95 1.18
CA ILE A 118 39.74 -2.95 0.89
C ILE A 118 39.16 -1.74 0.15
N GLN A 119 38.13 -1.91 -0.69
CA GLN A 119 37.47 -0.78 -1.35
C GLN A 119 36.79 0.18 -0.35
N TYR A 120 36.34 -0.32 0.80
CA TYR A 120 35.76 0.52 1.85
C TYR A 120 36.80 1.20 2.76
N ILE A 121 38.06 0.74 2.75
CA ILE A 121 39.13 1.33 3.56
C ILE A 121 39.72 2.59 2.91
N LYS A 122 39.71 2.66 1.57
CA LYS A 122 40.19 3.80 0.78
C LYS A 122 39.44 5.08 1.11
#